data_AF-A0A920GKH8-F1
#
_entry.id   AF-A0A920GKH8-F1
#
_cell.length_a   1.000
_cell.length_b   1.000
_cell.length_c   1.000
_cell.angle_alpha   90.00
_cell.angle_beta   90.00
_cell.angle_gamma   90.00
#
_symmetry.space_group_name_H-M   'P 1'
#
loop_
_entity.id
_entity.type
_entity.pdbx_description
1 polymer ?
#
loop_
_entity_poly.entity_id
_entity_poly.type
_entity_poly.pdbx_seq_one_letter_code
_entity_poly.pdbx_strand_id
1 'polypeptide(L)' 'MGTDFAAPVGTPIRSTAAGTVVKSGYTRGNGNYVTIRHNATYSTQYLHMKKEGFA' A
#
# COMPACT_ATOMS: atom_id res chain seq x y z
N MET A 1 -3.55 10.80 7.14
CA MET A 1 -4.90 10.85 6.55
C MET A 1 -4.85 10.08 5.24
N GLY A 2 -5.90 9.33 4.92
CA GLY A 2 -5.99 8.49 3.72
C GLY A 2 -7.35 8.64 3.04
N THR A 3 -7.53 7.90 1.95
CA THR A 3 -8.79 7.84 1.20
C THR A 3 -9.11 6.38 0.93
N ASP A 4 -10.35 5.98 1.20
CA ASP A 4 -10.81 4.60 1.03
C ASP A 4 -11.56 4.43 -0.29
N PHE A 5 -11.31 3.28 -0.93
CA PHE A 5 -11.96 2.89 -2.17
C PHE A 5 -12.64 1.54 -1.97
N ALA A 6 -13.92 1.44 -2.32
CA ALA A 6 -14.65 0.18 -2.26
C ALA A 6 -14.10 -0.79 -3.33
N ALA A 7 -13.63 -1.96 -2.90
CA ALA A 7 -13.14 -3.01 -3.77
C ALA A 7 -13.36 -4.39 -3.14
N PRO A 8 -13.66 -5.44 -3.92
CA PRO A 8 -13.67 -6.81 -3.42
C PRO A 8 -12.31 -7.24 -2.86
N VAL A 9 -12.32 -8.17 -1.89
CA VAL A 9 -11.10 -8.75 -1.32
C VAL A 9 -10.28 -9.45 -2.40
N GLY A 10 -8.99 -9.12 -2.49
CA GLY A 10 -8.07 -9.69 -3.48
C GLY A 10 -8.02 -8.93 -4.80
N THR A 11 -8.73 -7.80 -4.93
CA THR A 11 -8.55 -6.87 -6.05
C THR A 11 -7.07 -6.50 -6.17
N PRO A 12 -6.45 -6.64 -7.36
CA PRO A 12 -5.07 -6.25 -7.57
C PRO A 12 -4.85 -4.77 -7.26
N ILE A 13 -3.83 -4.48 -6.45
CA ILE A 13 -3.41 -3.11 -6.16
C ILE A 13 -2.16 -2.82 -6.99
N ARG A 14 -2.14 -1.64 -7.61
CA ARG A 14 -1.00 -1.13 -8.37
C ARG A 14 -0.44 0.10 -7.69
N SER A 15 0.88 0.28 -7.81
CA SER A 15 1.49 1.51 -7.35
C SER A 15 1.06 2.70 -8.21
N THR A 16 0.86 3.85 -7.60
CA THR A 16 0.51 5.10 -8.29
C THR A 16 1.66 5.63 -9.15
N ALA A 17 2.91 5.27 -8.82
CA ALA A 17 4.11 5.64 -9.56
C ALA A 17 5.26 4.67 -9.27
N ALA A 18 6.32 4.69 -10.09
CA ALA A 18 7.55 3.95 -9.80
C ALA A 18 8.16 4.36 -8.45
N GLY A 19 8.81 3.44 -7.76
CA GLY A 19 9.43 3.72 -6.48
C GLY A 19 10.02 2.48 -5.81
N THR A 20 10.47 2.66 -4.58
CA THR A 20 11.05 1.59 -3.75
C THR A 20 10.16 1.31 -2.57
N VAL A 21 9.88 0.02 -2.30
CA VAL A 21 9.23 -0.39 -1.05
C VAL A 21 10.16 -0.06 0.11
N VAL A 22 9.68 0.76 1.04
CA VAL A 22 10.43 1.16 2.24
C VAL A 22 9.86 0.58 3.53
N LYS A 23 8.61 0.12 3.51
CA LYS A 23 7.98 -0.63 4.61
C LYS A 23 7.02 -1.67 4.05
N SER A 24 7.02 -2.86 4.63
CA SER A 24 6.05 -3.93 4.42
C SER A 24 5.80 -4.61 5.77
N GLY A 25 4.57 -4.92 6.08
CA GLY A 25 4.25 -5.79 7.21
C GLY A 25 2.79 -5.69 7.62
N TYR A 26 2.54 -6.04 8.87
CA TYR A 26 1.22 -6.05 9.48
C TYR A 26 1.16 -5.19 10.73
N THR A 27 0.08 -4.43 10.89
CA THR A 27 -0.32 -3.87 12.19
C THR A 27 -1.81 -4.06 12.44
N ARG A 28 -2.24 -4.01 13.70
CA ARG A 28 -3.67 -4.09 14.06
C ARG A 28 -4.50 -2.99 13.38
N GLY A 29 -3.94 -1.79 13.22
CA GLY A 29 -4.64 -0.66 12.61
C GLY A 29 -4.68 -0.72 11.09
N ASN A 30 -3.61 -1.21 10.46
CA ASN A 30 -3.43 -1.13 9.01
C ASN A 30 -3.77 -2.42 8.28
N GLY A 31 -3.92 -3.55 8.99
CA GLY A 31 -3.84 -4.86 8.35
C GLY A 31 -2.47 -5.06 7.70
N ASN A 32 -2.41 -5.87 6.64
CA ASN A 32 -1.21 -5.93 5.80
C ASN A 32 -1.08 -4.62 5.02
N TYR A 33 0.12 -4.05 5.00
CA TYR A 33 0.38 -2.77 4.37
C TYR A 33 1.74 -2.71 3.70
N VAL A 34 1.84 -1.83 2.72
CA VAL A 34 3.10 -1.50 2.04
C VAL A 34 3.22 0.01 1.89
N THR A 35 4.42 0.55 2.11
CA THR A 35 4.76 1.95 1.81
C THR A 35 5.80 2.01 0.71
N ILE A 36 5.50 2.74 -0.37
CA ILE A 36 6.43 3.01 -1.46
C ILE A 36 6.91 4.45 -1.38
N ARG A 37 8.24 4.63 -1.44
CA ARG A 37 8.85 5.95 -1.61
C ARG A 37 9.12 6.18 -3.09
N HIS A 38 8.64 7.30 -3.61
CA HIS A 38 8.80 7.68 -5.02
C HIS A 38 10.01 8.60 -5.22
N ASN A 39 10.27 9.51 -4.26
CA ASN A 39 11.44 10.38 -4.24
C ASN A 39 11.72 10.88 -2.81
N ALA A 40 12.48 11.96 -2.65
CA ALA A 40 12.83 12.52 -1.34
C ALA A 40 11.62 13.09 -0.58
N THR A 41 10.55 13.46 -1.28
CA THR A 41 9.40 14.17 -0.70
C THR A 41 8.14 13.31 -0.64
N TYR A 42 7.92 12.47 -1.65
CA TYR A 42 6.66 11.77 -1.83
C TYR A 42 6.74 10.27 -1.58
N SER A 43 5.73 9.77 -0.86
CA SER A 43 5.49 8.36 -0.61
C SER A 43 3.99 8.06 -0.61
N THR A 44 3.63 6.84 -0.99
CA THR A 44 2.26 6.34 -0.90
C THR A 44 2.20 5.11 0.01
N GLN A 45 1.06 4.95 0.69
CA GLN A 45 0.82 3.83 1.58
C GLN A 45 -0.46 3.12 1.17
N TYR A 46 -0.38 1.79 1.14
CA TYR A 46 -1.49 0.89 0.81
C TYR A 46 -1.79 0.06 2.04
N LEU A 47 -3.06 0.03 2.43
CA LEU A 47 -3.53 -0.53 3.70
C LEU A 47 -4.55 -1.63 3.43
N HIS A 48 -4.82 -2.44 4.46
CA HIS A 48 -5.88 -3.46 4.48
C HIS A 48 -5.77 -4.50 3.36
N MET A 49 -4.55 -4.80 2.92
CA MET A 49 -4.32 -5.75 1.85
C MET A 49 -4.61 -7.19 2.33
N LYS A 50 -5.16 -8.04 1.45
CA LYS A 50 -5.30 -9.48 1.73
C LYS A 50 -3.92 -10.15 1.92
N LYS A 51 -2.98 -9.78 1.06
CA LYS A 51 -1.56 -10.15 1.14
C LYS A 51 -0.72 -8.93 0.75
N GLU A 52 0.47 -8.84 1.28
CA GLU A 52 1.46 -7.85 0.87
C GLU A 52 2.03 -8.23 -0.52
N GLY A 53 1.99 -7.28 -1.46
CA GLY A 53 2.42 -7.48 -2.85
C GLY A 53 1.57 -6.71 -3.87
N PHE A 54 2.22 -6.19 -4.91
CA PHE A 54 1.57 -5.53 -6.05
C PHE A 54 1.46 -6.48 -7.24
N ALA A 55 0.52 -6.19 -8.15
CA ALA A 55 0.35 -6.90 -9.42
C ALA A 55 0.99 -6.15 -10.59
#